data_AF-A0A258ZUT8-F1
#
_entry.id   AF-A0A258ZUT8-F1
#
_cell.length_a   1.000
_cell.length_b   1.000
_cell.length_c   1.000
_cell.angle_alpha   90.00
_cell.angle_beta   90.00
_cell.angle_gamma   90.00
#
_symmetry.space_group_name_H-M   'P 1'
#
loop_
_entity.id
_entity.type
_entity.pdbx_description
1 polymer ?
#
loop_
_entity_poly.entity_id
_entity_poly.type
_entity_poly.pdbx_seq_one_letter_code
_entity_poly.pdbx_strand_id
1 'polypeptide(L)'
;SWFVPANDPAHNAWFRRDPGEIAAARGLAKVAPFIIDADASANPGGLPQGGETRLTFPNRHLEYALTWYGLAVTLAGVYVAFVISRRRGLL
;
A
#
# COMPACT_ATOMS: atom_id res chain seq x y z
N SER A 1 -10.94 -13.37 1.80
CA SER A 1 -10.89 -11.90 1.94
C SER A 1 -12.06 -11.32 1.17
N TRP A 2 -12.80 -10.36 1.73
CA TRP A 2 -13.93 -9.71 1.04
C TRP A 2 -13.50 -8.80 -0.12
N PHE A 3 -12.20 -8.48 -0.21
CA PHE A 3 -11.63 -7.56 -1.20
C PHE A 3 -10.77 -8.24 -2.27
N VAL A 4 -10.59 -9.56 -2.20
CA VAL A 4 -9.82 -10.33 -3.18
C VAL A 4 -10.76 -11.36 -3.78
N PRO A 5 -11.00 -11.36 -5.10
CA PRO A 5 -11.80 -12.37 -5.78
C PRO A 5 -11.33 -13.80 -5.48
N ALA A 6 -12.21 -14.77 -5.70
CA ALA A 6 -11.82 -16.18 -5.69
C ALA A 6 -10.89 -16.48 -6.86
N ASN A 7 -9.95 -17.40 -6.67
CA ASN A 7 -9.12 -17.93 -7.75
C ASN A 7 -9.99 -18.69 -8.77
N ASP A 8 -9.55 -18.71 -10.03
CA ASP A 8 -10.15 -19.49 -11.11
C ASP A 8 -9.10 -20.43 -11.70
N PRO A 9 -8.94 -21.64 -11.10
CA PRO A 9 -7.97 -22.62 -11.56
C PRO A 9 -8.25 -23.14 -12.98
N ALA A 10 -9.52 -23.12 -13.42
CA ALA A 10 -9.90 -23.62 -14.74
C ALA A 10 -9.33 -22.75 -15.87
N HIS A 11 -9.24 -21.43 -15.63
CA HIS A 11 -8.64 -20.47 -16.55
C HIS A 11 -7.22 -20.05 -16.14
N ASN A 12 -6.60 -20.73 -15.16
CA ASN A 12 -5.28 -20.42 -14.62
C ASN A 12 -5.14 -18.96 -14.12
N ALA A 13 -6.20 -18.41 -13.51
CA ALA A 13 -6.21 -17.07 -12.94
C ALA A 13 -6.12 -17.12 -11.40
N TRP A 14 -5.09 -16.46 -10.85
CA TRP A 14 -4.73 -16.52 -9.43
C TRP A 14 -4.69 -15.13 -8.82
N PHE A 15 -5.79 -14.70 -8.20
CA PHE A 15 -5.91 -13.42 -7.48
C PHE A 15 -5.29 -13.48 -6.09
N ARG A 16 -5.38 -14.65 -5.43
CA ARG A 16 -4.63 -14.97 -4.23
C ARG A 16 -3.55 -15.96 -4.59
N ARG A 17 -2.30 -15.59 -4.30
CA ARG A 17 -1.13 -16.48 -4.45
C ARG A 17 -1.10 -17.48 -3.28
N ASP A 18 -2.04 -18.41 -3.26
CA ASP A 18 -2.13 -19.46 -2.24
C ASP A 18 -1.40 -20.72 -2.73
N PRO A 19 -0.29 -21.14 -2.10
CA PRO A 19 0.48 -22.29 -2.56
C PRO A 19 -0.30 -23.61 -2.44
N GLY A 20 -1.25 -23.73 -1.51
CA GLY A 20 -2.08 -24.92 -1.32
C GLY A 20 -3.15 -25.05 -2.42
N GLU A 21 -3.88 -23.97 -2.73
CA GLU A 21 -4.85 -23.98 -3.83
C GLU A 21 -4.17 -24.22 -5.19
N ILE A 22 -3.01 -23.60 -5.43
CA ILE A 22 -2.21 -23.82 -6.65
C ILE A 22 -1.72 -25.27 -6.71
N ALA A 23 -1.21 -25.81 -5.60
CA ALA A 23 -0.73 -27.20 -5.55
C ALA A 23 -1.85 -28.20 -5.84
N ALA A 24 -3.03 -28.01 -5.24
CA ALA A 24 -4.20 -28.84 -5.48
C ALA A 24 -4.61 -28.83 -6.95
N ALA A 25 -4.68 -27.63 -7.57
CA ALA A 25 -5.01 -27.50 -8.99
C ALA A 25 -3.95 -28.08 -9.94
N ARG A 26 -2.69 -28.18 -9.49
CA ARG A 26 -1.57 -28.71 -10.28
C ARG A 26 -1.19 -30.15 -9.93
N GLY A 27 -1.89 -30.80 -9.00
CA GLY A 27 -1.61 -32.17 -8.56
C GLY A 27 -0.28 -32.33 -7.82
N LEU A 28 0.20 -31.28 -7.14
CA LEU A 28 1.47 -31.30 -6.40
C LEU A 28 1.25 -31.75 -4.95
N ALA A 29 1.98 -32.78 -4.51
CA ALA A 29 1.80 -33.37 -3.18
C ALA A 29 2.73 -32.81 -2.09
N LYS A 30 3.92 -32.31 -2.47
CA LYS A 30 4.92 -31.76 -1.55
C LYS A 30 5.25 -30.33 -1.95
N VAL A 31 4.56 -29.37 -1.35
CA VAL A 31 4.79 -27.94 -1.57
C VAL A 31 5.15 -27.25 -0.26
N ALA A 32 6.01 -26.24 -0.33
CA ALA A 32 6.32 -25.41 0.81
C ALA A 32 5.14 -24.50 1.16
N PRO A 33 4.90 -24.17 2.45
CA PRO A 33 3.80 -23.30 2.87
C PRO A 33 4.13 -21.80 2.68
N PHE A 34 4.92 -21.45 1.68
CA PHE A 34 5.35 -20.09 1.38
C PHE A 34 5.70 -19.93 -0.10
N ILE A 35 5.77 -18.68 -0.55
CA ILE A 35 6.19 -18.31 -1.91
C ILE A 35 7.45 -17.45 -1.79
N ILE A 36 8.36 -17.59 -2.75
CA ILE A 36 9.54 -16.74 -2.90
C ILE A 36 9.39 -16.01 -4.22
N ASP A 37 9.49 -14.69 -4.19
CA ASP A 37 9.55 -13.87 -5.40
C ASP A 37 11.01 -13.66 -5.80
N ALA A 38 11.31 -13.84 -7.08
CA ALA A 38 12.63 -13.51 -7.62
C ALA A 38 12.82 -11.98 -7.64
N ASP A 39 14.04 -11.53 -7.35
CA ASP A 39 14.43 -10.14 -7.53
C ASP A 39 14.56 -9.80 -9.04
N ALA A 40 14.93 -8.56 -9.37
CA ALA A 40 15.02 -8.12 -10.76
C ALA A 40 16.22 -8.69 -11.54
N SER A 41 17.02 -9.59 -10.94
CA SER A 41 18.14 -10.24 -11.61
C SER A 41 17.65 -11.19 -12.70
N ALA A 42 18.42 -11.31 -13.78
CA ALA A 42 18.07 -12.19 -14.89
C ALA A 42 18.16 -13.67 -14.47
N ASN A 43 17.08 -14.41 -14.68
CA ASN A 43 17.04 -15.85 -14.42
C ASN A 43 17.46 -16.66 -15.67
N PRO A 44 18.31 -17.69 -15.53
CA PRO A 44 18.62 -18.61 -16.63
C PRO A 44 17.35 -19.23 -17.20
N GLY A 45 17.15 -19.13 -18.52
CA GLY A 45 15.92 -19.58 -19.20
C GLY A 45 14.78 -18.55 -19.21
N GLY A 46 14.99 -17.35 -18.66
CA GLY A 46 14.06 -16.22 -18.76
C GLY A 46 12.84 -16.28 -17.84
N LEU A 47 12.63 -17.39 -17.13
CA LEU A 47 11.57 -17.55 -16.13
C LEU A 47 12.13 -18.13 -14.83
N PRO A 48 11.50 -17.81 -13.67
CA PRO A 48 10.37 -16.88 -13.51
C PRO A 48 10.78 -15.43 -13.81
N GLN A 49 9.81 -14.60 -14.21
CA GLN A 49 10.05 -13.15 -14.30
C GLN A 49 10.11 -12.59 -12.87
N GLY A 50 11.28 -12.08 -12.49
CA GLY A 50 11.50 -11.47 -11.19
C GLY A 50 11.25 -9.95 -11.20
N GLY A 51 11.32 -9.32 -10.04
CA GLY A 51 11.11 -7.88 -9.89
C GLY A 51 9.65 -7.42 -9.93
N GLU A 52 8.69 -8.36 -9.94
CA GLU A 52 7.25 -8.06 -9.94
C GLU A 52 6.77 -7.45 -8.61
N THR A 53 7.47 -7.73 -7.52
CA THR A 53 7.12 -7.19 -6.20
C THR A 53 7.71 -5.79 -6.03
N ARG A 54 6.84 -4.79 -6.12
CA ARG A 54 7.19 -3.39 -5.93
C ARG A 54 7.48 -3.10 -4.45
N LEU A 55 8.76 -3.09 -4.08
CA LEU A 55 9.24 -2.75 -2.74
C LEU A 55 9.36 -1.23 -2.47
N THR A 56 8.80 -0.40 -3.35
CA THR A 56 8.78 1.05 -3.19
C THR A 56 7.45 1.48 -2.61
N PHE A 57 7.45 1.80 -1.31
CA PHE A 57 6.28 2.32 -0.61
C PHE A 57 6.28 3.85 -0.65
N PRO A 58 5.14 4.50 -0.97
CA PRO A 58 5.04 5.95 -0.87
C PRO A 58 5.31 6.44 0.56
N ASN A 59 6.29 7.32 0.73
CA ASN A 59 6.56 8.00 2.00
C ASN A 59 6.16 9.47 1.91
N ARG A 60 4.93 9.78 2.31
CA ARG A 60 4.38 11.15 2.31
C ARG A 60 4.23 11.73 3.72
N HIS A 61 4.95 11.19 4.70
CA HIS A 61 4.80 11.58 6.11
C HIS A 61 5.11 13.07 6.34
N LEU A 62 6.18 13.59 5.73
CA LEU A 62 6.54 15.00 5.85
C LEU A 62 5.48 15.91 5.22
N GLU A 63 4.94 15.55 4.07
CA GLU A 63 3.89 16.32 3.40
C GLU A 63 2.64 16.42 4.28
N TYR A 64 2.16 15.29 4.82
CA TYR A 64 1.05 15.28 5.76
C TYR A 64 1.35 16.10 7.02
N ALA A 65 2.54 15.97 7.59
CA ALA A 65 2.94 16.76 8.76
C ALA A 65 2.85 18.26 8.44
N LEU A 66 3.39 18.70 7.30
CA LEU A 66 3.31 20.10 6.86
C LEU A 66 1.86 20.56 6.66
N THR A 67 0.99 19.73 6.05
CA THR A 67 -0.43 20.06 5.92
C THR A 67 -1.09 20.25 7.28
N TRP A 68 -0.91 19.31 8.22
CA TRP A 68 -1.59 19.36 9.51
C TRP A 68 -1.08 20.51 10.39
N TYR A 69 0.24 20.70 10.48
CA TYR A 69 0.79 21.82 11.24
C TYR A 69 0.51 23.17 10.58
N GLY A 70 0.52 23.23 9.24
CA GLY A 70 0.13 24.42 8.49
C GLY A 70 -1.31 24.83 8.80
N LEU A 71 -2.27 23.89 8.74
CA LEU A 71 -3.67 24.14 9.10
C LEU A 71 -3.81 24.62 10.56
N ALA A 72 -3.06 24.02 11.50
CA ALA A 72 -3.07 24.43 12.90
C ALA A 72 -2.57 25.87 13.08
N VAL A 73 -1.48 26.25 12.41
CA VAL A 73 -0.93 27.62 12.44
C VAL A 73 -1.92 28.62 11.83
N THR A 74 -2.51 28.30 10.68
CA THR A 74 -3.54 29.15 10.06
C THR A 74 -4.72 29.38 11.00
N LEU A 75 -5.24 28.31 11.61
CA LEU A 75 -6.35 28.41 12.55
C LEU A 75 -6.00 29.28 13.77
N ALA A 76 -4.81 29.08 14.35
CA ALA A 76 -4.31 29.90 15.44
C ALA A 76 -4.20 31.38 15.04
N GLY A 77 -3.66 31.67 13.86
CA GLY A 77 -3.53 33.03 13.32
C GLY A 77 -4.88 33.73 13.14
N VAL A 78 -5.85 33.05 12.53
CA VAL A 78 -7.22 33.56 12.35
C VAL A 78 -7.88 33.85 13.71
N TYR A 79 -7.74 32.94 14.67
CA TYR A 79 -8.32 33.11 16.00
C TYR A 79 -7.70 34.30 16.75
N VAL A 80 -6.37 34.45 16.71
CA VAL A 80 -5.68 35.61 17.31
C VAL A 80 -6.14 36.91 16.67
N ALA A 81 -6.23 36.97 15.33
CA ALA A 81 -6.72 38.15 14.62
C ALA A 81 -8.16 38.51 15.01
N PHE A 82 -9.04 37.51 15.12
CA PHE A 82 -10.41 37.66 15.58
C PHE A 82 -10.49 38.21 17.02
N VAL A 83 -9.67 37.72 17.95
CA VAL A 83 -9.65 38.20 19.34
C VAL A 83 -9.17 39.66 19.39
N ILE A 84 -8.13 40.01 18.63
CA ILE A 84 -7.61 41.38 18.57
C ILE A 84 -8.66 42.34 18.00
N SER A 85 -9.33 41.97 16.91
CA SER A 85 -10.35 42.84 16.28
C SER A 85 -11.54 43.09 17.22
N ARG A 86 -11.99 42.05 17.94
CA ARG A 86 -13.10 42.17 18.90
C ARG A 86 -12.75 43.05 20.11
N ARG A 87 -11.51 42.99 20.61
CA ARG A 87 -11.06 43.87 21.71
C ARG A 87 -10.98 45.34 21.29
N ARG A 88 -10.56 45.61 20.05
CA ARG A 88 -10.48 46.98 19.51
C ARG A 88 -11.84 47.64 19.27
N GLY A 89 -12.90 46.87 19.03
CA GLY A 89 -14.25 47.39 18.84
C GLY A 89 -15.04 47.63 20.15
N LEU A 90 -14.46 47.29 21.31
CA LEU A 90 -15.06 47.48 22.63
C LEU A 90 -14.47 48.69 23.39
N LEU A 91 -13.41 49.30 22.85
CA LEU A 91 -12.77 50.54 23.33
C LEU A 91 -13.19 51.70 22.44
#